data_AF-W7YQ04-F1
#
_entry.id   AF-W7YQ04-F1
#
_cell.length_a   1.000
_cell.length_b   1.000
_cell.length_c   1.000
_cell.angle_alpha   90.00
_cell.angle_beta   90.00
_cell.angle_gamma   90.00
#
_symmetry.space_group_name_H-M   'P 1'
#
loop_
_entity.id
_entity.type
_entity.pdbx_description
1 polymer ?
#
loop_
_entity_poly.entity_id
_entity_poly.type
_entity_poly.pdbx_seq_one_letter_code
_entity_poly.pdbx_strand_id
1 'polypeptide(L)'
;MFYVFHNRTNSIAEFYWFASYFICEMKVWNEMKSGMGFFGDIEMLHIYEELENLIVFKNKLPNGHWLAASPADVATDQSLMNCMNTYKRRAPFTIEQINRFIQNNQDMFFKIE
;
A
#
# COMPACT_ATOMS: atom_id res chain seq x y z
N MET A 1 -9.25 -3.77 -1.42
CA MET A 1 -8.19 -2.94 -2.01
C MET A 1 -6.78 -3.49 -1.73
N PHE A 2 -6.45 -3.87 -0.49
CA PHE A 2 -5.16 -4.48 -0.12
C PHE A 2 -4.68 -5.58 -1.09
N TYR A 3 -5.48 -6.64 -1.30
CA TYR A 3 -5.09 -7.77 -2.17
C TYR A 3 -4.81 -7.34 -3.62
N VAL A 4 -5.56 -6.36 -4.14
CA VAL A 4 -5.34 -5.82 -5.50
C VAL A 4 -3.97 -5.15 -5.58
N PHE A 5 -3.63 -4.33 -4.59
CA PHE A 5 -2.31 -3.70 -4.50
C PHE A 5 -1.21 -4.74 -4.31
N HIS A 6 -1.37 -5.66 -3.34
CA HIS A 6 -0.38 -6.70 -3.01
C HIS A 6 0.04 -7.54 -4.23
N ASN A 7 -0.92 -7.93 -5.07
CA ASN A 7 -0.66 -8.71 -6.28
C ASN A 7 0.15 -7.97 -7.35
N ARG A 8 0.40 -6.67 -7.17
CA ARG A 8 1.18 -5.80 -8.06
C ARG A 8 2.54 -5.39 -7.46
N THR A 9 3.02 -6.10 -6.43
CA THR A 9 4.25 -5.75 -5.71
C THR A 9 5.44 -6.65 -6.04
N ASN A 10 5.45 -7.28 -7.22
CA ASN A 10 6.46 -8.27 -7.59
C ASN A 10 7.85 -7.64 -7.75
N SER A 11 7.93 -6.50 -8.45
CA SER A 11 9.15 -5.70 -8.63
C SER A 11 9.08 -4.34 -7.94
N ILE A 12 10.23 -3.71 -7.69
CA ILE A 12 10.27 -2.35 -7.12
C ILE A 12 9.60 -1.33 -8.03
N ALA A 13 9.80 -1.48 -9.34
CA ALA A 13 9.19 -0.64 -10.35
C ALA A 13 7.65 -0.71 -10.28
N GLU A 14 7.07 -1.92 -10.27
CA GLU A 14 5.62 -2.08 -10.17
C GLU A 14 5.10 -1.61 -8.81
N PHE A 15 5.78 -1.94 -7.72
CA PHE A 15 5.42 -1.49 -6.38
C PHE A 15 5.31 0.04 -6.33
N TYR A 16 6.33 0.74 -6.81
CA TYR A 16 6.37 2.20 -6.86
C TYR A 16 5.30 2.79 -7.78
N TRP A 17 5.14 2.23 -8.99
CA TRP A 17 4.17 2.73 -9.96
C TRP A 17 2.74 2.59 -9.44
N PHE A 18 2.37 1.41 -8.94
CA PHE A 18 1.04 1.17 -8.40
C PHE A 18 0.78 1.95 -7.12
N ALA A 19 1.78 2.11 -6.24
CA ALA A 19 1.62 2.93 -5.04
C ALA A 19 1.37 4.39 -5.42
N SER A 20 2.13 4.94 -6.38
CA SER A 20 1.93 6.30 -6.89
C SER A 20 0.55 6.46 -7.50
N TYR A 21 0.13 5.52 -8.35
CA TYR A 21 -1.20 5.51 -8.97
C TYR A 21 -2.34 5.47 -7.93
N PHE A 22 -2.19 4.67 -6.87
CA PHE A 22 -3.19 4.56 -5.81
C PHE A 22 -3.29 5.83 -4.96
N ILE A 23 -2.16 6.54 -4.79
CA ILE A 23 -2.08 7.81 -4.04
C ILE A 23 -2.66 8.97 -4.87
N CYS A 24 -2.15 9.21 -6.07
CA CYS A 24 -2.46 10.45 -6.80
C CYS A 24 -3.67 10.35 -7.73
N GLU A 25 -3.83 9.23 -8.44
CA GLU A 25 -4.88 9.07 -9.46
C GLU A 25 -6.15 8.46 -8.88
N MET A 26 -6.05 7.25 -8.30
CA MET A 26 -7.23 6.58 -7.73
C MET A 26 -7.69 7.21 -6.43
N LYS A 27 -6.79 7.85 -5.69
CA LYS A 27 -7.04 8.49 -4.38
C LYS A 27 -7.68 7.54 -3.37
N VAL A 28 -7.25 6.27 -3.38
CA VAL A 28 -7.73 5.20 -2.48
C VAL A 28 -6.79 4.92 -1.31
N TRP A 29 -5.69 5.67 -1.20
CA TRP A 29 -4.63 5.40 -0.21
C TRP A 29 -5.10 5.62 1.23
N ASN A 30 -5.95 6.63 1.47
CA ASN A 30 -6.50 6.89 2.79
C ASN A 30 -7.46 5.77 3.24
N GLU A 31 -8.23 5.20 2.33
CA GLU A 31 -9.09 4.04 2.57
C GLU A 31 -8.26 2.78 2.84
N MET A 32 -7.12 2.62 2.16
CA MET A 32 -6.18 1.54 2.46
C MET A 32 -5.60 1.65 3.87
N LYS A 33 -5.13 2.84 4.27
CA LYS A 33 -4.66 3.12 5.63
C LYS A 33 -5.76 2.89 6.66
N SER A 34 -6.96 3.40 6.40
CA SER A 34 -8.14 3.20 7.27
C SER A 34 -8.49 1.72 7.41
N GLY A 35 -8.38 0.95 6.32
CA GLY A 35 -8.54 -0.50 6.33
C GLY A 35 -7.53 -1.20 7.24
N MET A 36 -6.26 -0.82 7.19
CA MET A 36 -5.24 -1.39 8.10
C MET A 36 -5.57 -1.08 9.57
N GLY A 37 -6.04 0.14 9.86
CA GLY A 37 -6.53 0.51 11.19
C GLY A 37 -7.74 -0.33 11.63
N PHE A 38 -8.71 -0.55 10.73
CA PHE A 38 -9.89 -1.37 10.99
C PHE A 38 -9.52 -2.84 11.31
N PHE A 39 -8.58 -3.43 10.57
CA PHE A 39 -8.11 -4.80 10.82
C PHE A 39 -7.07 -4.89 11.96
N GLY A 40 -6.68 -3.76 12.55
CA GLY A 40 -5.73 -3.70 13.66
C GLY A 40 -4.27 -3.97 13.27
N ASP A 41 -3.90 -3.77 11.99
CA ASP A 41 -2.53 -3.92 11.51
C ASP A 41 -1.78 -2.58 11.53
N ILE A 42 -1.38 -2.14 12.73
CA ILE A 42 -0.69 -0.86 12.92
C ILE A 42 0.70 -0.83 12.26
N GLU A 43 1.39 -1.96 12.18
CA GLU A 43 2.68 -2.03 11.49
C GLU A 43 2.53 -1.82 9.98
N MET A 44 1.54 -2.45 9.34
CA MET A 44 1.27 -2.21 7.91
C MET A 44 0.80 -0.78 7.66
N LEU A 45 0.04 -0.18 8.59
CA LEU A 45 -0.31 1.23 8.52
C LEU A 45 0.92 2.13 8.49
N HIS A 46 1.89 1.93 9.39
CA HIS A 46 3.14 2.71 9.37
C HIS A 46 3.93 2.53 8.07
N ILE A 47 3.96 1.32 7.51
CA ILE A 47 4.59 1.06 6.20
C ILE A 47 3.90 1.87 5.10
N TYR A 48 2.57 2.00 5.13
CA TYR A 48 1.83 2.81 4.17
C TYR A 48 2.07 4.31 4.31
N GLU A 49 2.23 4.80 5.53
CA GLU A 49 2.57 6.20 5.80
C GLU A 49 4.00 6.52 5.35
N GLU A 50 4.96 5.64 5.65
CA GLU A 50 6.35 5.77 5.17
C GLU A 50 6.40 5.80 3.64
N LEU A 51 5.70 4.87 2.98
CA LEU A 51 5.64 4.79 1.53
C LEU A 51 5.00 6.04 0.91
N GLU A 52 3.90 6.53 1.49
CA GLU A 52 3.24 7.76 1.04
C GLU A 52 4.19 8.95 1.13
N ASN A 53 4.90 9.08 2.25
CA ASN A 53 5.87 10.16 2.46
C ASN A 53 7.00 10.12 1.41
N LEU A 54 7.55 8.93 1.12
CA LEU A 54 8.57 8.76 0.10
C LEU A 54 8.06 9.17 -1.30
N ILE A 55 6.84 8.77 -1.64
CA ILE A 55 6.23 9.07 -2.95
C ILE A 55 5.85 10.54 -3.07
N VAL A 56 5.25 11.14 -2.03
CA VAL A 56 4.92 12.57 -2.00
C VAL A 56 6.20 13.40 -2.13
N PHE A 57 7.24 13.06 -1.37
CA PHE A 57 8.52 13.77 -1.43
C PHE A 57 9.15 13.72 -2.82
N LYS A 58 9.06 12.58 -3.51
CA LYS A 58 9.65 12.41 -4.85
C LYS A 58 8.80 13.05 -5.96
N ASN A 59 7.49 12.92 -5.91
CA ASN A 59 6.62 13.16 -7.07
C ASN A 59 5.71 14.37 -6.96
N LYS A 60 5.50 14.94 -5.76
CA LYS A 60 4.60 16.07 -5.58
C LYS A 60 5.36 17.39 -5.64
N LEU A 61 5.07 18.20 -6.64
CA LEU A 61 5.65 19.52 -6.83
C LEU A 61 5.08 20.54 -5.81
N PRO A 62 5.80 21.64 -5.52
CA PRO A 62 5.32 22.68 -4.60
C PRO A 62 3.98 23.34 -5.01
N ASN A 63 3.65 23.32 -6.30
CA ASN A 63 2.38 23.82 -6.82
C ASN A 63 1.23 22.79 -6.73
N GLY A 64 1.47 21.63 -6.11
CA GLY A 64 0.49 20.57 -5.93
C GLY A 64 0.33 19.61 -7.12
N HIS A 65 1.01 19.84 -8.24
CA HIS A 65 1.01 18.89 -9.37
C HIS A 65 1.84 17.64 -9.04
N TRP A 66 1.40 16.50 -9.57
CA TRP A 66 2.10 15.23 -9.48
C TRP A 66 2.90 14.97 -10.77
N LEU A 67 4.15 14.54 -10.60
CA LEU A 67 4.95 13.97 -11.67
C LEU A 67 4.49 12.54 -11.95
N ALA A 68 4.50 12.15 -13.22
CA ALA A 68 4.22 10.77 -13.60
C ALA A 68 5.32 9.85 -13.08
N ALA A 69 4.95 8.87 -12.26
CA ALA A 69 5.86 7.85 -11.78
C ALA A 69 6.28 6.92 -12.94
N SER A 70 7.59 6.78 -13.16
CA SER A 70 8.17 5.84 -14.11
C SER A 70 8.92 4.73 -13.37
N PRO A 71 8.83 3.47 -13.83
CA PRO A 71 9.71 2.37 -13.39
C PRO A 71 11.20 2.72 -13.32
N ALA A 72 11.68 3.62 -14.19
CA ALA A 72 13.09 4.01 -14.26
C ALA A 72 13.54 4.88 -13.08
N ASP A 73 12.62 5.54 -12.37
CA ASP A 73 12.92 6.53 -11.34
C ASP A 73 13.45 5.92 -10.03
N VAL A 74 13.38 4.59 -9.91
CA VAL A 74 13.50 3.88 -8.63
C VAL A 74 14.37 2.63 -8.67
N ALA A 75 15.04 2.37 -9.80
CA ALA A 75 15.89 1.19 -9.96
C ALA A 75 17.03 1.11 -8.92
N THR A 76 17.46 2.25 -8.37
CA THR A 76 18.55 2.36 -7.39
C THR A 76 18.13 3.06 -6.09
N ASP A 77 16.82 3.26 -5.86
CA ASP A 77 16.33 3.98 -4.69
C ASP A 77 16.30 3.09 -3.44
N GLN A 78 17.32 3.23 -2.59
CA GLN A 78 17.48 2.38 -1.40
C GLN A 78 16.35 2.53 -0.38
N SER A 79 15.77 3.72 -0.25
CA SER A 79 14.67 3.95 0.68
C SER A 79 13.41 3.22 0.23
N LEU A 80 13.08 3.30 -1.07
CA LEU A 80 11.98 2.53 -1.64
C LEU A 80 12.25 1.02 -1.62
N MET A 81 13.47 0.58 -1.89
CA MET A 81 13.86 -0.84 -1.74
C MET A 81 13.64 -1.33 -0.31
N ASN A 82 14.07 -0.57 0.69
CA ASN A 82 13.91 -0.93 2.09
C ASN A 82 12.43 -0.97 2.49
N CYS A 83 11.65 0.05 2.11
CA CYS A 83 10.22 0.10 2.37
C CYS A 83 9.48 -1.09 1.71
N MET A 84 9.80 -1.41 0.46
CA MET A 84 9.24 -2.55 -0.26
C MET A 84 9.60 -3.89 0.42
N ASN A 85 10.84 -4.05 0.87
CA ASN A 85 11.28 -5.25 1.58
C ASN A 85 10.57 -5.40 2.93
N THR A 86 10.35 -4.31 3.65
CA THR A 86 9.58 -4.30 4.89
C THR A 86 8.11 -4.63 4.63
N TYR A 87 7.50 -4.03 3.60
CA TYR A 87 6.16 -4.38 3.13
C TYR A 87 6.04 -5.89 2.81
N LYS A 88 6.96 -6.43 2.00
CA LYS A 88 6.94 -7.85 1.60
C LYS A 88 7.06 -8.79 2.80
N ARG A 89 7.86 -8.44 3.81
CA ARG A 89 7.99 -9.22 5.05
C ARG A 89 6.72 -9.16 5.91
N ARG A 90 6.04 -8.01 5.97
CA ARG A 90 4.82 -7.83 6.77
C ARG A 90 3.58 -8.41 6.09
N ALA A 91 3.50 -8.37 4.76
CA ALA A 91 2.29 -8.70 4.01
C ALA A 91 1.68 -10.09 4.33
N PRO A 92 2.45 -11.19 4.52
CA PRO A 92 1.88 -12.48 4.91
C PRO A 92 1.13 -12.41 6.25
N PHE A 93 1.66 -11.68 7.23
CA PHE A 93 0.99 -11.48 8.52
C PHE A 93 -0.30 -10.66 8.35
N THR A 94 -0.26 -9.59 7.56
CA THR A 94 -1.44 -8.78 7.24
C THR A 94 -2.54 -9.61 6.60
N ILE A 95 -2.18 -10.46 5.63
CA ILE A 95 -3.10 -11.39 4.96
C ILE A 95 -3.75 -12.32 5.97
N GLU A 96 -2.96 -12.93 6.87
CA GLU A 96 -3.48 -13.81 7.90
C GLU A 96 -4.41 -13.06 8.87
N GLN A 97 -4.04 -11.85 9.29
CA GLN A 97 -4.83 -11.03 10.20
C GLN A 97 -6.19 -10.65 9.58
N ILE A 98 -6.20 -10.20 8.32
CA ILE A 98 -7.42 -9.89 7.58
C ILE A 98 -8.30 -11.14 7.46
N ASN A 99 -7.72 -12.28 7.07
CA ASN A 99 -8.48 -13.51 6.89
C ASN A 99 -9.08 -14.01 8.20
N ARG A 100 -8.31 -13.96 9.29
CA ARG A 100 -8.78 -14.32 10.63
C ARG A 100 -9.91 -13.40 11.09
N PHE A 101 -9.80 -12.09 10.83
CA PHE A 101 -10.86 -11.14 11.14
C PHE A 101 -12.15 -11.48 10.38
N ILE A 102 -12.07 -11.72 9.07
CA ILE A 102 -13.22 -12.07 8.24
C ILE A 102 -13.87 -13.37 8.72
N GLN A 103 -13.06 -14.39 9.03
CA GLN A 103 -13.56 -15.68 9.53
C GLN A 103 -14.26 -15.58 10.89
N ASN A 104 -13.84 -14.64 11.74
CA ASN A 104 -14.44 -14.44 13.07
C ASN A 104 -15.65 -13.48 13.05
N ASN A 105 -15.88 -12.77 11.95
CA ASN A 105 -16.97 -11.78 11.81
C ASN A 105 -17.74 -12.03 10.50
N GLN A 106 -18.13 -13.28 10.27
CA GLN A 106 -18.68 -13.71 8.98
C GLN A 106 -19.95 -12.94 8.57
N ASP A 107 -20.77 -12.57 9.55
CA ASP A 107 -21.99 -11.77 9.37
C ASP A 107 -21.73 -10.40 8.72
N MET A 108 -20.52 -9.84 8.88
CA MET A 108 -20.13 -8.58 8.26
C MET A 108 -19.76 -8.71 6.77
N PHE A 109 -19.39 -9.91 6.31
CA PHE A 109 -18.76 -10.11 5.00
C PHE A 109 -19.49 -11.11 4.10
N PHE A 110 -20.19 -12.08 4.67
CA PHE A 110 -20.95 -13.08 3.93
C PHE A 110 -22.44 -12.72 4.03
N LYS A 111 -23.08 -12.51 2.88
CA LYS A 111 -24.54 -12.60 2.81
C LYS A 111 -24.87 -14.09 2.64
N ILE A 112 -25.51 -14.66 3.65
CA ILE A 112 -26.18 -15.94 3.50
C ILE A 112 -27.50 -15.62 2.80
N GLU A 113 -27.59 -15.97 1.51
CA GLU A 113 -28.86 -15.98 0.76
C GLU A 113 -29.69 -17.22 1.12
#